data_AF-A0A3Q2LJH9-F1
#
_entry.id   AF-A0A3Q2LJH9-F1
#
_cell.length_a   1.000
_cell.length_b   1.000
_cell.length_c   1.000
_cell.angle_alpha   90.00
_cell.angle_beta   90.00
_cell.angle_gamma   90.00
#
_symmetry.space_group_name_H-M   'P 1'
#
loop_
_entity.id
_entity.type
_entity.pdbx_description
1 polymer ?
#
loop_
_entity_poly.entity_id
_entity_poly.type
_entity_poly.pdbx_seq_one_letter_code
_entity_poly.pdbx_strand_id
1 'polypeptide(L)'
;MSLRQRLFRLPRYLGASGSPRRLWWSPSLDTISLVGSWRGQSSRSPAHWNQVVSEAEKIVGYPTSFMSLRCLLSDELSNIAMQVRKLVGTQHPLLTTARGLVYDSRHNLQLRGLVVLLISKAAGPSSMKASCQNYDMVSGIYSCQRSLAEITELIHTALLVHRGIVNLNELQSSDGPLKDMQFGNKIAILSGDFLLANACNGLALLQNTKVVELLASALMDLVQGVYHENSTSAKAQEKGRLDYAKLRETIKAGKGVTSAIDLCRYHGNKALEALESFPPSEARSALENIVFAVTRFS
;
A
#
# COMPACT_ATOMS: atom_id res chain seq x y z
N MET A 1 12.19 16.46 -40.13
CA MET A 1 12.56 15.02 -40.06
C MET A 1 13.73 14.90 -39.08
N SER A 2 13.46 14.70 -37.79
CA SER A 2 13.42 13.40 -37.08
C SER A 2 14.72 13.16 -36.27
N LEU A 3 14.71 13.67 -35.04
CA LEU A 3 15.61 13.32 -33.92
C LEU A 3 15.33 11.88 -33.43
N ARG A 4 15.50 10.90 -34.31
CA ARG A 4 15.53 9.46 -34.00
C ARG A 4 16.80 8.88 -34.61
N GLN A 5 17.94 9.08 -33.96
CA GLN A 5 19.15 8.26 -34.07
C GLN A 5 20.30 8.93 -33.31
N ARG A 6 20.40 8.65 -32.01
CA ARG A 6 21.66 8.57 -31.23
C ARG A 6 21.28 8.49 -29.75
N LEU A 7 21.20 7.27 -29.24
CA LEU A 7 21.66 6.86 -27.90
C LEU A 7 21.37 5.35 -27.73
N PHE A 8 21.97 4.56 -28.63
CA PHE A 8 22.24 3.13 -28.42
C PHE A 8 23.76 2.97 -28.43
N ARG A 9 24.39 3.02 -27.26
CA ARG A 9 25.72 2.42 -27.00
C ARG A 9 25.81 2.06 -25.53
N LEU A 10 25.48 0.81 -25.21
CA LEU A 10 25.93 0.11 -24.01
C LEU A 10 27.02 -0.89 -24.44
N PRO A 11 28.17 -0.99 -23.76
CA PRO A 11 29.15 -2.03 -24.03
C PRO A 11 28.69 -3.39 -23.50
N ARG A 12 28.73 -4.41 -24.35
CA ARG A 12 28.68 -5.83 -23.97
C ARG A 12 30.08 -6.28 -23.54
N TYR A 13 30.19 -6.89 -22.36
CA TYR A 13 31.24 -7.86 -22.05
C TYR A 13 30.60 -9.26 -22.03
N LEU A 14 31.07 -10.13 -22.93
CA LEU A 14 30.96 -11.60 -22.87
C LEU A 14 32.04 -12.10 -21.90
N GLY A 15 31.91 -13.18 -21.13
CA GLY A 15 30.86 -14.17 -20.94
C GLY A 15 31.38 -15.26 -20.00
N ALA A 16 30.49 -16.07 -19.41
CA ALA A 16 30.80 -17.43 -18.96
C ALA A 16 29.48 -18.20 -18.73
N SER A 17 29.53 -19.48 -19.06
CA SER A 17 28.45 -20.44 -19.30
C SER A 17 27.63 -20.85 -18.07
N GLY A 18 26.35 -21.19 -18.29
CA GLY A 18 25.55 -22.00 -17.36
C GLY A 18 24.10 -22.20 -17.83
N SER A 19 23.76 -23.42 -18.23
CA SER A 19 22.46 -23.88 -18.75
C SER A 19 21.25 -23.73 -17.80
N PRO A 20 20.00 -23.60 -18.30
CA PRO A 20 18.81 -23.43 -17.46
C PRO A 20 18.20 -24.78 -17.05
N ARG A 21 18.19 -25.10 -15.75
CA ARG A 21 17.35 -26.17 -15.19
C ARG A 21 16.06 -25.56 -14.62
N ARG A 22 14.97 -25.78 -15.35
CA ARG A 22 13.60 -25.83 -14.83
C ARG A 22 13.53 -26.93 -13.77
N LEU A 23 13.12 -26.60 -12.55
CA LEU A 23 12.62 -27.58 -11.58
C LEU A 23 11.50 -26.91 -10.78
N TRP A 24 10.27 -27.31 -11.11
CA TRP A 24 9.14 -27.22 -10.20
C TRP A 24 9.51 -27.94 -8.91
N TRP A 25 9.48 -27.25 -7.78
CA TRP A 25 9.67 -27.86 -6.47
C TRP A 25 8.35 -27.84 -5.71
N SER A 26 7.80 -29.04 -5.53
CA SER A 26 6.82 -29.39 -4.51
C SER A 26 7.58 -29.70 -3.22
N PRO A 27 7.16 -29.20 -2.04
CA PRO A 27 7.59 -29.78 -0.79
C PRO A 27 6.52 -30.73 -0.26
N SER A 28 6.98 -31.95 0.01
CA SER A 28 6.34 -32.99 0.79
C SER A 28 5.89 -32.48 2.16
N LEU A 29 4.66 -32.81 2.52
CA LEU A 29 4.13 -32.74 3.88
C LEU A 29 4.90 -33.74 4.74
N ASP A 30 5.64 -33.26 5.74
CA ASP A 30 5.84 -34.00 6.99
C ASP A 30 6.15 -33.03 8.15
N THR A 31 5.23 -33.07 9.10
CA THR A 31 5.38 -32.95 10.55
C THR A 31 6.28 -31.85 11.14
N ILE A 32 5.65 -30.77 11.64
CA ILE A 32 6.17 -30.01 12.80
C ILE A 32 5.04 -29.80 13.82
N SER A 33 5.39 -30.15 15.05
CA SER A 33 4.61 -30.29 16.27
C SER A 33 4.06 -29.00 16.89
N LEU A 34 2.89 -29.13 17.51
CA LEU A 34 2.26 -28.21 18.47
C LEU A 34 3.22 -27.74 19.58
N VAL A 35 3.35 -26.42 19.77
CA VAL A 35 3.43 -25.78 21.10
C VAL A 35 2.86 -24.35 21.00
N GLY A 36 1.91 -24.00 21.88
CA GLY A 36 1.44 -22.63 22.08
C GLY A 36 -0.08 -22.49 22.19
N SER A 37 -0.64 -22.96 23.31
CA SER A 37 -2.06 -22.83 23.64
C SER A 37 -2.47 -21.37 23.85
N TRP A 38 -3.20 -20.80 22.88
CA TRP A 38 -4.05 -19.62 23.10
C TRP A 38 -5.48 -19.93 22.67
N ARG A 39 -6.35 -20.04 23.68
CA ARG A 39 -7.79 -20.22 23.57
C ARG A 39 -8.40 -18.83 23.35
N GLY A 40 -8.66 -18.46 22.10
CA GLY A 40 -9.29 -17.18 21.73
C GLY A 40 -10.44 -17.41 20.76
N GLN A 41 -11.65 -17.07 21.22
CA GLN A 41 -12.94 -17.38 20.62
C GLN A 41 -13.17 -16.84 19.19
N SER A 42 -14.05 -17.57 18.52
CA SER A 42 -14.71 -17.35 17.24
C SER A 42 -15.40 -15.98 17.10
N SER A 43 -15.13 -15.28 16.01
CA SER A 43 -16.12 -14.76 15.04
C SER A 43 -15.51 -13.63 14.20
N ARG A 44 -15.68 -13.72 12.89
CA ARG A 44 -15.26 -12.70 11.92
C ARG A 44 -16.23 -11.52 12.07
N SER A 45 -15.85 -10.52 12.84
CA SER A 45 -16.55 -9.23 12.86
C SER A 45 -15.60 -8.14 12.39
N PRO A 46 -16.06 -7.14 11.61
CA PRO A 46 -15.31 -5.91 11.34
C PRO A 46 -14.78 -5.26 12.63
N ALA A 47 -15.43 -5.53 13.77
CA ALA A 47 -14.96 -5.11 15.09
C ALA A 47 -13.60 -5.72 15.48
N HIS A 48 -13.30 -6.96 15.09
CA HIS A 48 -12.01 -7.60 15.41
C HIS A 48 -10.83 -6.93 14.70
N TRP A 49 -10.97 -6.64 13.39
CA TRP A 49 -9.94 -5.90 12.65
C TRP A 49 -9.70 -4.51 13.22
N ASN A 50 -10.78 -3.77 13.48
CA ASN A 50 -10.69 -2.43 14.05
C ASN A 50 -10.04 -2.43 15.44
N GLN A 51 -10.31 -3.47 16.24
CA GLN A 51 -9.66 -3.66 17.53
C GLN A 51 -8.15 -3.90 17.36
N VAL A 52 -7.74 -4.80 16.45
CA VAL A 52 -6.31 -5.08 16.18
C VAL A 52 -5.57 -3.82 15.77
N VAL A 53 -6.14 -3.02 14.87
CA VAL A 53 -5.52 -1.77 14.42
C VAL A 53 -5.48 -0.73 15.54
N SER A 54 -6.57 -0.59 16.32
CA SER A 54 -6.62 0.35 17.44
C SER A 54 -5.58 0.04 18.53
N GLU A 55 -5.38 -1.24 18.87
CA GLU A 55 -4.32 -1.64 19.80
C GLU A 55 -2.93 -1.36 19.24
N ALA A 56 -2.70 -1.64 17.96
CA ALA A 56 -1.45 -1.31 17.29
C ALA A 56 -1.14 0.20 17.29
N GLU A 57 -2.14 1.05 17.08
CA GLU A 57 -1.99 2.52 17.15
C GLU A 57 -1.60 3.01 18.55
N LYS A 58 -2.17 2.43 19.60
CA LYS A 58 -1.80 2.76 20.99
C LYS A 58 -0.32 2.46 21.25
N ILE A 59 0.18 1.35 20.74
CA ILE A 59 1.58 0.91 20.93
C ILE A 59 2.56 1.91 20.31
N VAL A 60 2.29 2.44 19.11
CA VAL A 60 3.18 3.43 18.45
C VAL A 60 3.04 4.85 19.03
N GLY A 61 2.08 5.03 19.95
CA GLY A 61 1.95 6.22 20.79
C GLY A 61 1.14 7.35 20.17
N TYR A 62 0.57 7.19 18.97
CA TYR A 62 -0.37 8.15 18.36
C TYR A 62 -1.17 7.46 17.25
N PRO A 63 -2.47 7.79 17.08
CA PRO A 63 -3.24 7.27 15.95
C PRO A 63 -2.72 7.86 14.65
N THR A 64 -2.67 7.01 13.62
CA THR A 64 -2.31 7.41 12.26
C THR A 64 -3.27 8.48 11.70
N SER A 65 -4.46 8.62 12.27
CA SER A 65 -5.41 9.69 11.93
C SER A 65 -4.86 11.11 12.13
N PHE A 66 -3.84 11.33 12.96
CA PHE A 66 -3.20 12.65 13.13
C PHE A 66 -2.47 13.09 11.85
N MET A 67 -2.02 12.14 11.04
CA MET A 67 -1.43 12.41 9.74
C MET A 67 -2.45 12.86 8.70
N SER A 68 -3.60 12.17 8.63
CA SER A 68 -4.71 12.59 7.79
C SER A 68 -5.18 13.99 8.19
N LEU A 69 -5.19 14.30 9.49
CA LEU A 69 -5.50 15.65 9.99
C LEU A 69 -4.46 16.69 9.60
N ARG A 70 -3.15 16.45 9.81
CA ARG A 70 -2.10 17.40 9.41
C ARG A 70 -2.10 17.64 7.90
N CYS A 71 -2.35 16.59 7.11
CA CYS A 71 -2.54 16.67 5.67
C CYS A 71 -3.75 17.57 5.35
N LEU A 72 -4.93 17.33 5.94
CA LEU A 72 -6.12 18.16 5.71
C LEU A 72 -5.98 19.62 6.18
N LEU A 73 -5.13 19.88 7.18
CA LEU A 73 -4.89 21.21 7.74
C LEU A 73 -3.80 22.01 7.01
N SER A 74 -3.10 21.43 6.03
CA SER A 74 -2.21 22.20 5.17
C SER A 74 -3.01 23.14 4.26
N ASP A 75 -2.56 24.37 4.12
CA ASP A 75 -3.20 25.38 3.28
C ASP A 75 -3.32 24.88 1.82
N GLU A 76 -2.31 24.18 1.31
CA GLU A 76 -2.30 23.62 -0.03
C GLU A 76 -3.33 22.50 -0.22
N LEU A 77 -3.47 21.62 0.77
CA LEU A 77 -4.47 20.56 0.76
C LEU A 77 -5.89 21.07 0.96
N SER A 78 -6.07 22.15 1.74
CA SER A 78 -7.34 22.86 1.85
C SER A 78 -7.80 23.43 0.50
N ASN A 79 -6.85 23.96 -0.28
CA ASN A 79 -7.11 24.44 -1.64
C ASN A 79 -7.53 23.31 -2.58
N ILE A 80 -6.88 22.14 -2.50
CA ILE A 80 -7.28 20.94 -3.24
C ILE A 80 -8.69 20.51 -2.82
N ALA A 81 -8.97 20.41 -1.53
CA ALA A 81 -10.29 20.03 -1.00
C ALA A 81 -11.40 20.98 -1.48
N MET A 82 -11.11 22.28 -1.55
CA MET A 82 -12.04 23.28 -2.09
C MET A 82 -12.33 23.06 -3.59
N GLN A 83 -11.34 22.66 -4.40
CA GLN A 83 -11.57 22.32 -5.80
C GLN A 83 -12.38 21.02 -5.94
N VAL A 84 -12.08 20.00 -5.14
CA VAL A 84 -12.81 18.73 -5.12
C VAL A 84 -14.29 18.95 -4.77
N ARG A 85 -14.62 19.91 -3.90
CA ARG A 85 -16.01 20.25 -3.57
C ARG A 85 -16.85 20.67 -4.79
N LYS A 86 -16.24 21.24 -5.83
CA LYS A 86 -16.94 21.60 -7.08
C LYS A 86 -17.42 20.39 -7.87
N LEU A 87 -16.87 19.21 -7.59
CA LEU A 87 -17.29 17.96 -8.22
C LEU A 87 -18.52 17.34 -7.54
N VAL A 88 -18.94 17.85 -6.37
CA VAL A 88 -20.08 17.31 -5.61
C VAL A 88 -21.34 17.33 -6.48
N GLY A 89 -21.96 16.17 -6.64
CA GLY A 89 -23.09 15.95 -7.56
C GLY A 89 -22.72 15.12 -8.79
N THR A 90 -21.42 14.92 -9.05
CA THR A 90 -20.91 13.96 -10.04
C THR A 90 -20.54 12.62 -9.40
N GLN A 91 -20.30 11.61 -10.24
CA GLN A 91 -19.72 10.32 -9.88
C GLN A 91 -18.21 10.27 -10.13
N HIS A 92 -17.53 11.43 -10.16
CA HIS A 92 -16.09 11.45 -10.36
C HIS A 92 -15.36 10.70 -9.22
N PRO A 93 -14.51 9.69 -9.50
CA PRO A 93 -13.87 8.87 -8.46
C PRO A 93 -12.99 9.65 -7.48
N LEU A 94 -12.49 10.83 -7.88
CA LEU A 94 -11.80 11.72 -6.94
C LEU A 94 -12.62 12.05 -5.68
N LEU A 95 -13.96 12.11 -5.79
CA LEU A 95 -14.82 12.30 -4.62
C LEU A 95 -14.82 11.10 -3.68
N THR A 96 -14.82 9.88 -4.22
CA THR A 96 -14.75 8.67 -3.39
C THR A 96 -13.38 8.55 -2.73
N THR A 97 -12.30 8.87 -3.45
CA THR A 97 -10.95 8.99 -2.87
C THR A 97 -10.91 10.02 -1.75
N ALA A 98 -11.42 11.24 -1.97
CA ALA A 98 -11.44 12.29 -0.95
C ALA A 98 -12.29 11.91 0.28
N ARG A 99 -13.43 11.24 0.08
CA ARG A 99 -14.25 10.69 1.18
C ARG A 99 -13.50 9.61 1.94
N GLY A 100 -12.76 8.74 1.26
CA GLY A 100 -11.90 7.74 1.88
C GLY A 100 -10.84 8.37 2.79
N LEU A 101 -10.21 9.46 2.35
CA LEU A 101 -9.20 10.17 3.13
C LEU A 101 -9.76 10.89 4.37
N VAL A 102 -10.98 11.44 4.28
CA VAL A 102 -11.60 12.24 5.35
C VAL A 102 -12.41 11.40 6.33
N TYR A 103 -13.20 10.45 5.83
CA TYR A 103 -14.28 9.81 6.59
C TYR A 103 -14.00 8.33 6.89
N ASP A 104 -13.16 7.66 6.09
CA ASP A 104 -12.95 6.22 6.19
C ASP A 104 -11.80 5.85 7.14
N SER A 105 -11.87 6.36 8.37
CA SER A 105 -11.07 5.90 9.51
C SER A 105 -11.32 4.43 9.89
N ARG A 106 -12.21 3.72 9.17
CA ARG A 106 -12.62 2.35 9.48
C ARG A 106 -12.07 1.30 8.51
N HIS A 107 -11.77 1.65 7.25
CA HIS A 107 -11.27 0.67 6.26
C HIS A 107 -9.97 1.07 5.55
N ASN A 108 -9.51 2.32 5.69
CA ASN A 108 -8.24 2.81 5.13
C ASN A 108 -7.40 3.54 6.19
N LEU A 109 -7.26 2.93 7.37
CA LEU A 109 -6.20 3.32 8.29
C LEU A 109 -4.88 3.26 7.53
N GLN A 110 -3.98 4.16 7.84
CA GLN A 110 -2.69 4.31 7.17
C GLN A 110 -1.79 3.12 7.53
N LEU A 111 -2.19 1.92 7.11
CA LEU A 111 -1.62 0.65 7.54
C LEU A 111 -0.16 0.59 7.13
N ARG A 112 0.20 1.25 6.02
CA ARG A 112 1.58 1.36 5.56
C ARG A 112 2.40 2.15 6.56
N GLY A 113 1.92 3.34 6.93
CA GLY A 113 2.52 4.15 7.99
C GLY A 113 2.60 3.40 9.32
N LEU A 114 1.51 2.76 9.76
CA LEU A 114 1.44 1.99 11.00
C LEU A 114 2.44 0.83 11.02
N VAL A 115 2.55 0.07 9.93
CA VAL A 115 3.54 -1.01 9.80
C VAL A 115 4.96 -0.46 9.87
N VAL A 116 5.25 0.68 9.22
CA VAL A 116 6.56 1.35 9.34
C VAL A 116 6.87 1.73 10.79
N LEU A 117 5.89 2.28 11.52
CA LEU A 117 6.04 2.66 12.93
C LEU A 117 6.23 1.45 13.85
N LEU A 118 5.46 0.38 13.65
CA LEU A 118 5.59 -0.85 14.42
C LEU A 118 6.94 -1.53 14.18
N ILE A 119 7.39 -1.63 12.92
CA ILE A 119 8.71 -2.16 12.58
C ILE A 119 9.81 -1.29 13.23
N SER A 120 9.68 0.03 13.15
CA SER A 120 10.61 0.97 13.77
C SER A 120 10.72 0.75 15.28
N LYS A 121 9.59 0.51 15.95
CA LYS A 121 9.54 0.24 17.40
C LYS A 121 10.04 -1.16 17.76
N ALA A 122 9.75 -2.17 16.94
CA ALA A 122 10.22 -3.55 17.13
C ALA A 122 11.73 -3.70 16.90
N ALA A 123 12.31 -2.91 15.98
CA ALA A 123 13.74 -2.84 15.77
C ALA A 123 14.50 -2.24 16.97
N GLY A 124 13.81 -1.39 17.75
CA GLY A 124 14.37 -0.72 18.91
C GLY A 124 15.38 0.38 18.56
N PRO A 125 15.88 1.12 19.57
CA PRO A 125 16.90 2.14 19.38
C PRO A 125 18.23 1.52 18.93
N SER A 126 18.92 2.16 18.00
CA SER A 126 20.26 1.72 17.58
C SER A 126 21.23 1.76 18.78
N SER A 127 21.86 0.63 19.11
CA SER A 127 22.88 0.51 20.17
C SER A 127 24.15 1.34 19.89
N MET A 128 24.33 1.76 18.64
CA MET A 128 25.39 2.66 18.23
C MET A 128 25.16 4.01 18.91
N LYS A 129 25.93 4.28 19.96
CA LYS A 129 26.02 5.58 20.64
C LYS A 129 26.34 6.65 19.60
N ALA A 130 25.30 7.19 18.98
CA ALA A 130 25.43 8.22 17.98
C ALA A 130 25.79 9.51 18.72
N SER A 131 27.05 9.90 18.56
CA SER A 131 27.62 11.22 18.81
C SER A 131 26.97 12.33 17.96
N CYS A 132 25.70 12.18 17.59
CA CYS A 132 24.94 13.03 16.70
C CYS A 132 23.73 13.55 17.48
N GLN A 133 23.73 14.85 17.73
CA GLN A 133 22.71 15.58 18.46
C GLN A 133 21.32 15.46 17.79
N ASN A 134 20.26 15.52 18.62
CA ASN A 134 18.89 15.92 18.25
C ASN A 134 18.06 15.01 17.33
N TYR A 135 17.84 13.74 17.72
CA TYR A 135 16.64 13.04 17.27
C TYR A 135 15.65 12.94 18.42
N ASP A 136 14.60 13.78 18.39
CA ASP A 136 13.50 13.68 19.33
C ASP A 136 12.82 12.31 19.16
N MET A 137 12.89 11.52 20.22
CA MET A 137 12.26 10.21 20.29
C MET A 137 10.99 10.33 21.13
N VAL A 138 9.86 9.95 20.55
CA VAL A 138 8.57 9.85 21.26
C VAL A 138 8.15 8.39 21.21
N SER A 139 7.67 7.82 22.31
CA SER A 139 7.22 6.41 22.37
C SER A 139 8.22 5.38 21.79
N GLY A 140 9.53 5.63 21.88
CA GLY A 140 10.56 4.73 21.35
C GLY A 140 10.74 4.74 19.82
N ILE A 141 10.23 5.77 19.13
CA ILE A 141 10.34 5.94 17.67
C ILE A 141 10.97 7.30 17.37
N TYR A 142 11.92 7.35 16.44
CA TYR A 142 12.60 8.58 16.02
C TYR A 142 11.69 9.47 15.15
N SER A 143 11.91 10.78 15.20
CA SER A 143 11.22 11.75 14.32
C SER A 143 11.34 11.40 12.84
N CYS A 144 12.53 11.00 12.37
CA CYS A 144 12.76 10.60 10.98
C CYS A 144 11.99 9.33 10.56
N GLN A 145 11.79 8.38 11.48
CA GLN A 145 10.99 7.18 11.25
C GLN A 145 9.49 7.52 11.16
N ARG A 146 9.03 8.48 11.97
CA ARG A 146 7.69 9.04 11.80
C ARG A 146 7.54 9.72 10.46
N SER A 147 8.45 10.63 10.11
CA SER A 147 8.53 11.28 8.80
C SER A 147 8.46 10.26 7.65
N LEU A 148 9.19 9.14 7.75
CA LEU A 148 9.14 8.07 6.77
C LEU A 148 7.76 7.39 6.66
N ALA A 149 7.09 7.14 7.79
CA ALA A 149 5.72 6.64 7.80
C ALA A 149 4.76 7.63 7.12
N GLU A 150 4.93 8.94 7.39
CA GLU A 150 4.13 10.02 6.78
C GLU A 150 4.29 10.04 5.26
N ILE A 151 5.54 10.01 4.80
CA ILE A 151 5.90 10.03 3.39
C ILE A 151 5.35 8.79 2.67
N THR A 152 5.44 7.61 3.29
CA THR A 152 4.95 6.36 2.70
C THR A 152 3.45 6.42 2.44
N GLU A 153 2.68 6.98 3.38
CA GLU A 153 1.24 7.14 3.20
C GLU A 153 0.89 8.25 2.20
N LEU A 154 1.69 9.30 2.13
CA LEU A 154 1.52 10.38 1.16
C LEU A 154 1.71 9.88 -0.28
N ILE A 155 2.73 9.04 -0.52
CA ILE A 155 2.93 8.36 -1.82
C ILE A 155 1.73 7.49 -2.16
N HIS A 156 1.21 6.72 -1.20
CA HIS A 156 0.01 5.91 -1.43
C HIS A 156 -1.21 6.76 -1.77
N THR A 157 -1.41 7.86 -1.05
CA THR A 157 -2.51 8.80 -1.28
C THR A 157 -2.42 9.43 -2.68
N ALA A 158 -1.23 9.82 -3.12
CA ALA A 158 -1.00 10.32 -4.48
C ALA A 158 -1.43 9.29 -5.54
N LEU A 159 -1.06 8.01 -5.34
CA LEU A 159 -1.47 6.94 -6.25
C LEU A 159 -2.99 6.74 -6.27
N LEU A 160 -3.67 6.78 -5.12
CA LEU A 160 -5.14 6.66 -5.07
C LEU A 160 -5.84 7.82 -5.79
N VAL A 161 -5.30 9.03 -5.68
CA VAL A 161 -5.80 10.21 -6.39
C VAL A 161 -5.61 10.06 -7.90
N HIS A 162 -4.42 9.66 -8.36
CA HIS A 162 -4.15 9.41 -9.79
C HIS A 162 -4.98 8.25 -10.36
N ARG A 163 -5.25 7.20 -9.58
CA ARG A 163 -6.16 6.11 -9.98
C ARG A 163 -7.61 6.56 -10.15
N GLY A 164 -7.98 7.73 -9.65
CA GLY A 164 -9.31 8.31 -9.81
C GLY A 164 -9.58 8.98 -11.16
N ILE A 165 -8.61 8.96 -12.09
CA ILE A 165 -8.77 9.51 -13.45
C ILE A 165 -9.67 8.58 -14.28
N VAL A 166 -10.67 9.16 -14.93
CA VAL A 166 -11.66 8.42 -15.75
C VAL A 166 -11.39 8.53 -17.25
N ASN A 167 -11.79 7.49 -17.99
CA ASN A 167 -11.83 7.54 -19.45
C ASN A 167 -13.06 8.34 -19.92
N LEU A 168 -12.84 9.53 -20.45
CA LEU A 168 -13.90 10.43 -20.90
C LEU A 168 -14.74 9.87 -22.05
N ASN A 169 -14.20 8.91 -22.82
CA ASN A 169 -14.89 8.30 -23.95
C ASN A 169 -15.91 7.23 -23.52
N GLU A 170 -15.81 6.73 -22.30
CA GLU A 170 -16.66 5.66 -21.75
C GLU A 170 -17.71 6.20 -20.75
N LEU A 171 -17.81 7.53 -20.62
CA LEU A 171 -18.72 8.17 -19.68
C LEU A 171 -20.19 7.86 -19.99
N GLN A 172 -20.94 7.57 -18.93
CA GLN A 172 -22.38 7.46 -18.96
C GLN A 172 -23.02 8.80 -18.62
N SER A 173 -24.26 9.02 -19.07
CA SER A 173 -25.02 10.22 -18.73
C SER A 173 -25.27 10.38 -17.22
N SER A 174 -25.23 9.28 -16.46
CA SER A 174 -25.36 9.26 -15.00
C SER A 174 -24.11 9.74 -14.25
N ASP A 175 -22.95 9.79 -14.90
CA ASP A 175 -21.68 10.09 -14.21
C ASP A 175 -21.53 11.58 -13.91
N GLY A 176 -22.17 12.42 -14.71
CA GLY A 176 -22.17 13.87 -14.56
C GLY A 176 -21.78 14.58 -15.85
N PRO A 177 -21.85 15.93 -15.87
CA PRO A 177 -21.52 16.71 -17.05
C PRO A 177 -20.06 16.49 -17.49
N LEU A 178 -19.83 16.37 -18.81
CA LEU A 178 -18.49 16.16 -19.36
C LEU A 178 -17.46 17.19 -18.88
N LYS A 179 -17.88 18.45 -18.74
CA LYS A 179 -17.02 19.54 -18.24
C LYS A 179 -16.55 19.30 -16.80
N ASP A 180 -17.43 18.78 -15.95
CA ASP A 180 -17.11 18.52 -14.55
C ASP A 180 -16.22 17.28 -14.43
N MET A 181 -16.43 16.26 -15.27
CA MET A 181 -15.56 15.08 -15.33
C MET A 181 -14.16 15.43 -15.85
N GLN A 182 -14.05 16.29 -16.87
CA GLN A 182 -12.77 16.84 -17.34
C GLN A 182 -12.06 17.67 -16.27
N PHE A 183 -12.81 18.51 -15.55
CA PHE A 183 -12.29 19.26 -14.44
C PHE A 183 -11.78 18.32 -13.33
N GLY A 184 -12.54 17.27 -13.00
CA GLY A 184 -12.14 16.25 -12.05
C GLY A 184 -10.84 15.54 -12.42
N ASN A 185 -10.69 15.15 -13.68
CA ASN A 185 -9.43 14.57 -14.19
C ASN A 185 -8.26 15.54 -14.03
N LYS A 186 -8.47 16.83 -14.34
CA LYS A 186 -7.43 17.86 -14.15
C LYS A 186 -7.01 17.99 -12.69
N ILE A 187 -7.97 18.02 -11.76
CA ILE A 187 -7.66 18.09 -10.33
C ILE A 187 -6.97 16.81 -9.87
N ALA A 188 -7.43 15.63 -10.30
CA ALA A 188 -6.80 14.36 -9.93
C ALA A 188 -5.32 14.30 -10.35
N ILE A 189 -4.99 14.71 -11.58
CA ILE A 189 -3.60 14.76 -12.05
C ILE A 189 -2.76 15.72 -11.18
N LEU A 190 -3.20 16.98 -11.06
CA LEU A 190 -2.44 18.02 -10.38
C LEU A 190 -2.29 17.74 -8.88
N SER A 191 -3.34 17.24 -8.23
CA SER A 191 -3.31 16.90 -6.81
C SER A 191 -2.42 15.70 -6.55
N GLY A 192 -2.45 14.66 -7.39
CA GLY A 192 -1.55 13.53 -7.22
C GLY A 192 -0.07 13.93 -7.43
N ASP A 193 0.23 14.77 -8.43
CA ASP A 193 1.59 15.27 -8.67
C ASP A 193 2.10 16.12 -7.52
N PHE A 194 1.24 16.97 -6.96
CA PHE A 194 1.55 17.80 -5.80
C PHE A 194 1.89 16.94 -4.56
N LEU A 195 1.07 15.94 -4.24
CA LEU A 195 1.31 15.05 -3.10
C LEU A 195 2.61 14.25 -3.28
N LEU A 196 2.88 13.78 -4.50
CA LEU A 196 4.11 13.05 -4.81
C LEU A 196 5.34 13.96 -4.71
N ALA A 197 5.26 15.21 -5.19
CA ALA A 197 6.35 16.18 -5.04
C ALA A 197 6.66 16.47 -3.56
N ASN A 198 5.63 16.61 -2.73
CA ASN A 198 5.79 16.77 -1.27
C ASN A 198 6.42 15.53 -0.63
N ALA A 199 6.03 14.33 -1.04
CA ALA A 199 6.65 13.10 -0.58
C ALA A 199 8.14 13.05 -0.95
N CYS A 200 8.51 13.40 -2.19
CA CYS A 200 9.90 13.48 -2.64
C CYS A 200 10.72 14.51 -1.85
N ASN A 201 10.14 15.68 -1.55
CA ASN A 201 10.77 16.67 -0.69
C ASN A 201 10.99 16.12 0.73
N GLY A 202 9.97 15.45 1.30
CA GLY A 202 10.08 14.76 2.58
C GLY A 202 11.20 13.71 2.59
N LEU A 203 11.32 12.89 1.54
CA LEU A 203 12.41 11.91 1.39
C LEU A 203 13.79 12.57 1.40
N ALA A 204 13.95 13.68 0.67
CA ALA A 204 15.20 14.44 0.66
C ALA A 204 15.54 15.00 2.05
N LEU A 205 14.54 15.47 2.79
CA LEU A 205 14.71 15.99 4.17
C LEU A 205 15.10 14.92 5.18
N LEU A 206 14.85 13.62 4.91
CA LEU A 206 15.39 12.54 5.73
C LEU A 206 16.92 12.45 5.67
N GLN A 207 17.56 13.06 4.65
CA GLN A 207 19.01 13.07 4.42
C GLN A 207 19.66 11.67 4.46
N ASN A 208 18.89 10.64 4.10
CA ASN A 208 19.35 9.26 4.02
C ASN A 208 19.17 8.75 2.60
N THR A 209 20.24 8.84 1.80
CA THR A 209 20.23 8.45 0.39
C THR A 209 19.83 7.00 0.18
N LYS A 210 20.12 6.10 1.14
CA LYS A 210 19.73 4.70 1.01
C LYS A 210 18.22 4.51 1.14
N VAL A 211 17.58 5.23 2.06
CA VAL A 211 16.12 5.23 2.20
C VAL A 211 15.46 5.83 0.95
N VAL A 212 16.00 6.94 0.44
CA VAL A 212 15.52 7.56 -0.81
C VAL A 212 15.59 6.57 -1.98
N GLU A 213 16.71 5.87 -2.15
CA GLU A 213 16.90 4.86 -3.20
C GLU A 213 15.89 3.71 -3.09
N LEU A 214 15.71 3.17 -1.87
CA LEU A 214 14.78 2.05 -1.63
C LEU A 214 13.33 2.44 -1.92
N LEU A 215 12.88 3.62 -1.47
CA LEU A 215 11.52 4.07 -1.74
C LEU A 215 11.30 4.47 -3.20
N ALA A 216 12.31 5.05 -3.87
CA ALA A 216 12.23 5.31 -5.30
C ALA A 216 12.11 4.01 -6.12
N SER A 217 12.87 2.96 -5.75
CA SER A 217 12.76 1.64 -6.36
C SER A 217 11.38 1.03 -6.13
N ALA A 218 10.88 1.06 -4.89
CA ALA A 218 9.54 0.54 -4.57
C ALA A 218 8.42 1.28 -5.31
N LEU A 219 8.56 2.61 -5.48
CA LEU A 219 7.64 3.41 -6.29
C LEU A 219 7.68 3.00 -7.78
N MET A 220 8.88 2.76 -8.32
CA MET A 220 9.03 2.30 -9.70
C MET A 220 8.35 0.94 -9.91
N ASP A 221 8.57 -0.02 -9.01
CA ASP A 221 7.95 -1.34 -9.05
C ASP A 221 6.42 -1.25 -8.94
N LEU A 222 5.92 -0.36 -8.07
CA LEU A 222 4.49 -0.09 -7.89
C LEU A 222 3.86 0.44 -9.18
N VAL A 223 4.46 1.45 -9.82
CA VAL A 223 3.97 2.03 -11.08
C VAL A 223 4.03 1.01 -12.22
N GLN A 224 5.10 0.21 -12.28
CA GLN A 224 5.20 -0.88 -13.26
C GLN A 224 4.08 -1.90 -13.08
N GLY A 225 3.75 -2.28 -11.83
CA GLY A 225 2.61 -3.15 -11.52
C GLY A 225 1.28 -2.59 -12.03
N VAL A 226 1.02 -1.29 -11.83
CA VAL A 226 -0.20 -0.62 -12.33
C VAL A 226 -0.27 -0.63 -13.86
N TYR A 227 0.87 -0.43 -14.54
CA TYR A 227 0.92 -0.49 -16.01
C TYR A 227 0.55 -1.89 -16.53
N HIS A 228 1.09 -2.93 -15.89
CA HIS A 228 0.75 -4.31 -16.25
C HIS A 228 -0.72 -4.63 -16.01
N GLU A 229 -1.30 -4.21 -14.87
CA GLU A 229 -2.73 -4.37 -14.57
C GLU A 229 -3.62 -3.78 -15.68
N ASN A 230 -3.38 -2.50 -16.04
CA ASN A 230 -4.14 -1.82 -17.08
C ASN A 230 -4.03 -2.53 -18.44
N SER A 231 -2.84 -3.05 -18.78
CA SER A 231 -2.64 -3.80 -20.02
C SER A 231 -3.38 -5.15 -20.08
N THR A 232 -3.60 -5.79 -18.92
CA THR A 232 -4.36 -7.04 -18.81
C THR A 232 -5.86 -6.81 -18.81
N SER A 233 -6.34 -5.77 -18.13
CA SER A 233 -7.76 -5.40 -18.10
C SER A 233 -8.29 -5.06 -19.50
N ALA A 234 -7.49 -4.36 -20.31
CA ALA A 234 -7.83 -4.08 -21.71
C ALA A 234 -8.06 -5.35 -22.56
N LYS A 235 -7.35 -6.45 -22.26
CA LYS A 235 -7.53 -7.75 -22.96
C LYS A 235 -8.75 -8.54 -22.47
N ALA A 236 -9.20 -8.28 -21.23
CA ALA A 236 -10.36 -8.97 -20.66
C ALA A 236 -11.70 -8.39 -21.17
N GLN A 237 -11.73 -7.09 -21.48
CA GLN A 237 -12.92 -6.36 -21.94
C GLN A 237 -13.41 -6.76 -23.34
N GLU A 238 -12.61 -7.51 -24.11
CA GLU A 238 -12.95 -7.96 -25.46
C GLU A 238 -13.88 -9.21 -25.47
N LYS A 239 -14.07 -9.87 -24.32
CA LYS A 239 -15.02 -10.98 -24.17
C LYS A 239 -16.35 -10.44 -23.65
N GLY A 240 -17.41 -10.59 -24.47
CA GLY A 240 -18.76 -10.06 -24.23
C GLY A 240 -19.43 -10.46 -22.91
N ARG A 241 -20.69 -10.03 -22.75
CA ARG A 241 -21.50 -10.11 -21.52
C ARG A 241 -21.29 -11.39 -20.69
N LEU A 242 -20.46 -11.28 -19.66
CA LEU A 242 -20.15 -12.37 -18.72
C LEU A 242 -21.32 -12.58 -17.76
N ASP A 243 -21.78 -13.82 -17.64
CA ASP A 243 -22.72 -14.22 -16.60
C ASP A 243 -21.96 -14.44 -15.27
N TYR A 244 -22.05 -13.45 -14.39
CA TYR A 244 -21.40 -13.47 -13.09
C TYR A 244 -21.89 -14.60 -12.18
N ALA A 245 -23.13 -15.07 -12.33
CA ALA A 245 -23.66 -16.16 -11.53
C ALA A 245 -23.01 -17.49 -11.93
N LYS A 246 -22.96 -17.77 -13.24
CA LYS A 246 -22.28 -18.96 -13.77
C LYS A 246 -20.78 -18.94 -13.50
N LEU A 247 -20.14 -17.77 -13.63
CA LEU A 247 -18.72 -17.59 -13.31
C LEU A 247 -18.45 -17.89 -11.84
N ARG A 248 -19.26 -17.35 -10.93
CA ARG A 248 -19.13 -17.58 -9.48
C ARG A 248 -19.26 -19.06 -9.12
N GLU A 249 -20.24 -19.74 -9.68
CA GLU A 249 -20.42 -21.18 -9.43
C GLU A 249 -19.26 -22.00 -9.99
N THR A 250 -18.73 -21.62 -11.16
CA THR A 250 -17.52 -22.24 -11.73
C THR A 250 -16.28 -22.02 -10.85
N ILE A 251 -16.11 -20.81 -10.29
CA ILE A 251 -15.01 -20.49 -9.37
C ILE A 251 -15.11 -21.28 -8.07
N LYS A 252 -16.33 -21.40 -7.50
CA LYS A 252 -16.57 -22.17 -6.27
C LYS A 252 -16.38 -23.68 -6.47
N ALA A 253 -16.80 -24.21 -7.61
CA ALA A 253 -16.61 -25.61 -7.95
C ALA A 253 -15.14 -25.93 -8.26
N GLY A 254 -14.38 -24.95 -8.72
CA GLY A 254 -12.94 -25.05 -8.97
C GLY A 254 -12.09 -25.00 -7.70
N LYS A 255 -10.81 -25.37 -7.84
CA LYS A 255 -9.80 -25.28 -6.76
C LYS A 255 -9.20 -23.88 -6.61
N GLY A 256 -9.68 -22.89 -7.35
CA GLY A 256 -9.10 -21.54 -7.38
C GLY A 256 -9.20 -20.84 -6.02
N VAL A 257 -10.37 -20.95 -5.37
CA VAL A 257 -10.61 -20.33 -4.04
C VAL A 257 -9.71 -20.96 -2.98
N THR A 258 -9.64 -22.29 -2.92
CA THR A 258 -8.80 -22.99 -1.95
C THR A 258 -7.32 -22.70 -2.20
N SER A 259 -6.87 -22.73 -3.45
CA SER A 259 -5.47 -22.40 -3.80
C SER A 259 -5.10 -20.96 -3.41
N ALA A 260 -6.02 -20.00 -3.58
CA ALA A 260 -5.80 -18.61 -3.17
C ALA A 260 -5.72 -18.46 -1.63
N ILE A 261 -6.56 -19.19 -0.90
CA ILE A 261 -6.50 -19.25 0.57
C ILE A 261 -5.17 -19.85 1.03
N ASP A 262 -4.74 -20.96 0.42
CA ASP A 262 -3.48 -21.62 0.76
C ASP A 262 -2.27 -20.73 0.46
N LEU A 263 -2.29 -20.03 -0.67
CA LEU A 263 -1.25 -19.04 -1.00
C LEU A 263 -1.22 -17.87 0.00
N CYS A 264 -2.39 -17.38 0.43
CA CYS A 264 -2.45 -16.33 1.44
C CYS A 264 -1.92 -16.81 2.80
N ARG A 265 -2.25 -18.03 3.23
CA ARG A 265 -1.69 -18.65 4.44
C ARG A 265 -0.17 -18.80 4.33
N TYR A 266 0.31 -19.25 3.17
CA TYR A 266 1.75 -19.36 2.91
C TYR A 266 2.47 -18.02 3.11
N HIS A 267 1.98 -16.94 2.51
CA HIS A 267 2.57 -15.61 2.69
C HIS A 267 2.41 -15.09 4.11
N GLY A 268 1.29 -15.40 4.78
CA GLY A 268 1.09 -15.11 6.20
C GLY A 268 2.16 -15.75 7.09
N ASN A 269 2.42 -17.04 6.92
CA ASN A 269 3.44 -17.76 7.66
C ASN A 269 4.84 -17.21 7.38
N LYS A 270 5.15 -16.88 6.12
CA LYS A 270 6.43 -16.24 5.75
C LYS A 270 6.60 -14.86 6.40
N ALA A 271 5.52 -14.10 6.55
CA ALA A 271 5.55 -12.84 7.28
C ALA A 271 5.82 -13.06 8.78
N LEU A 272 5.19 -14.06 9.41
CA LEU A 272 5.44 -14.41 10.81
C LEU A 272 6.90 -14.86 11.03
N GLU A 273 7.44 -15.72 10.17
CA GLU A 273 8.85 -16.13 10.20
C GLU A 273 9.79 -14.91 10.10
N ALA A 274 9.48 -13.95 9.21
CA ALA A 274 10.28 -12.73 9.08
C ALA A 274 10.24 -11.85 10.34
N LEU A 275 9.14 -11.87 11.10
CA LEU A 275 9.03 -11.12 12.36
C LEU A 275 9.89 -11.71 13.48
N GLU A 276 10.33 -12.98 13.36
CA GLU A 276 11.20 -13.61 14.34
C GLU A 276 12.58 -12.97 14.44
N SER A 277 13.01 -12.22 13.41
CA SER A 277 14.26 -11.46 13.46
C SER A 277 14.24 -10.30 14.46
N PHE A 278 13.05 -9.86 14.89
CA PHE A 278 12.90 -8.82 15.91
C PHE A 278 12.83 -9.44 17.31
N PRO A 279 13.41 -8.77 18.34
CA PRO A 279 13.26 -9.22 19.71
C PRO A 279 11.78 -9.22 20.15
N PRO A 280 11.38 -10.11 21.08
CA PRO A 280 10.05 -10.11 21.65
C PRO A 280 9.68 -8.74 22.22
N SER A 281 8.60 -8.15 21.72
CA SER A 281 8.13 -6.82 22.10
C SER A 281 6.65 -6.66 21.78
N GLU A 282 5.96 -5.71 22.41
CA GLU A 282 4.56 -5.41 22.11
C GLU A 282 4.36 -5.03 20.62
N ALA A 283 5.33 -4.32 20.03
CA ALA A 283 5.28 -3.93 18.62
C ALA A 283 5.37 -5.14 17.68
N ARG A 284 6.23 -6.12 18.00
CA ARG A 284 6.29 -7.39 17.27
C ARG A 284 4.96 -8.16 17.40
N SER A 285 4.42 -8.31 18.61
CA SER A 285 3.14 -8.98 18.83
C SER A 285 1.99 -8.30 18.08
N ALA A 286 1.99 -6.97 17.97
CA ALA A 286 1.01 -6.23 17.19
C ALA A 286 1.12 -6.51 15.68
N LEU A 287 2.34 -6.61 15.13
CA LEU A 287 2.56 -7.02 13.74
C LEU A 287 2.04 -8.45 13.49
N GLU A 288 2.32 -9.38 14.41
CA GLU A 288 1.82 -10.76 14.33
C GLU A 288 0.28 -10.79 14.34
N ASN A 289 -0.36 -10.02 15.23
CA ASN A 289 -1.81 -9.90 15.29
C ASN A 289 -2.41 -9.34 13.99
N ILE A 290 -1.76 -8.35 13.35
CA ILE A 290 -2.16 -7.84 12.04
C ILE A 290 -2.08 -8.96 10.99
N VAL A 291 -0.99 -9.72 10.95
CA VAL A 291 -0.83 -10.85 10.02
C VAL A 291 -1.93 -11.90 10.22
N PHE A 292 -2.22 -12.29 11.47
CA PHE A 292 -3.30 -13.22 11.78
C PHE A 292 -4.68 -12.70 11.37
N ALA A 293 -4.94 -11.40 11.57
CA ALA A 293 -6.21 -10.80 11.22
C ALA A 293 -6.41 -10.75 9.69
N VAL A 294 -5.35 -10.49 8.91
CA VAL A 294 -5.40 -10.46 7.43
C VAL A 294 -5.52 -11.86 6.82
N THR A 295 -4.92 -12.88 7.44
CA THR A 295 -4.79 -14.23 6.85
C THR A 295 -5.87 -15.23 7.33
N ARG A 296 -6.77 -14.82 8.24
CA ARG A 296 -7.90 -15.65 8.68
C ARG A 296 -9.06 -15.61 7.68
N PHE A 297 -9.20 -16.70 6.93
CA PHE A 297 -10.37 -16.98 6.10
C PHE A 297 -11.31 -17.94 6.82
N SER A 298 -12.58 -17.55 6.95
CA SER A 298 -13.71 -18.38 7.41
C SER A 298 -14.38 -19.08 6.23
#